data_AF-A0A161WUX7-F1
#
_entry.id   AF-A0A161WUX7-F1
#
_cell.length_a   1.000
_cell.length_b   1.000
_cell.length_c   1.000
_cell.angle_alpha   90.00
_cell.angle_beta   90.00
_cell.angle_gamma   90.00
#
_symmetry.space_group_name_H-M   'P 1'
#
loop_
_entity.id
_entity.type
_entity.pdbx_description
1 polymer ?
#
loop_
_entity_poly.entity_id
_entity_poly.type
_entity_poly.pdbx_seq_one_letter_code
_entity_poly.pdbx_strand_id
1 'polypeptide(L)'
;MKTAKQAAKYVGRYTSRPAIAESRILKYDGKKVVFYYERHEDRVRVEEELDVLNFIGKIIRHIPEKNFKMIRYYGIYAKNTKHKNKFFKLIDEKVAEFKKKMKIWQTRILLTFGVNPLNCPSCGRKMRFNDIVYYGVSVKEKLKEQIFISNEKKIEQLIHDYGVIK
;
A
#
# COMPACT_ATOMS: atom_id res chain seq x y z
N MET A 1 15.58 13.16 -18.56
CA MET A 1 16.80 12.32 -18.53
C MET A 1 16.78 11.38 -19.72
N LYS A 2 17.91 11.18 -20.41
CA LYS A 2 17.95 10.47 -21.69
C LYS A 2 18.37 8.98 -21.59
N THR A 3 18.96 8.53 -20.48
CA THR A 3 19.47 7.14 -20.35
C THR A 3 19.22 6.50 -18.98
N ALA A 4 19.15 5.16 -18.94
CA ALA A 4 18.94 4.37 -17.72
C ALA A 4 20.04 4.59 -16.66
N LYS A 5 21.29 4.77 -17.10
CA LYS A 5 22.43 5.09 -16.23
C LYS A 5 22.25 6.41 -15.49
N GLN A 6 21.69 7.43 -16.15
CA GLN A 6 21.38 8.71 -15.50
C GLN A 6 20.27 8.56 -14.46
N ALA A 7 19.23 7.78 -14.75
CA ALA A 7 18.16 7.50 -13.80
C ALA A 7 18.65 6.72 -12.58
N ALA A 8 19.48 5.68 -12.78
CA ALA A 8 20.12 4.93 -11.68
C ALA A 8 21.00 5.84 -10.81
N LYS A 9 21.80 6.71 -11.43
CA LYS A 9 22.63 7.70 -10.71
C LYS A 9 21.77 8.70 -9.91
N TYR A 10 20.63 9.12 -10.45
CA TYR A 10 19.67 9.97 -9.72
C TYR A 10 19.09 9.21 -8.54
N VAL A 11 18.49 8.03 -8.76
CA VAL A 11 17.88 7.21 -7.71
C VAL A 11 18.86 6.95 -6.56
N GLY A 12 20.08 6.50 -6.87
CA GLY A 12 21.11 6.26 -5.86
C GLY A 12 21.46 7.51 -5.03
N ARG A 13 21.47 8.71 -5.64
CA ARG A 13 21.70 9.97 -4.91
C ARG A 13 20.59 10.31 -3.91
N TYR A 14 19.35 9.88 -4.14
CA TYR A 14 18.23 10.22 -3.26
C TYR A 14 17.88 9.11 -2.27
N THR A 15 18.28 7.86 -2.52
CA THR A 15 18.03 6.74 -1.60
C THR A 15 19.21 6.43 -0.70
N SER A 16 20.43 6.66 -1.17
CA SER A 16 21.65 6.15 -0.53
C SER A 16 22.50 7.26 0.08
N ARG A 17 22.05 8.52 0.04
CA ARG A 17 22.77 9.63 0.67
C ARG A 17 22.39 9.71 2.15
N PRO A 18 23.31 9.36 3.07
CA PRO A 18 23.10 9.64 4.49
C PRO A 18 23.00 11.15 4.73
N ALA A 19 22.42 11.54 5.87
CA ALA A 19 22.28 12.94 6.27
C ALA A 19 23.63 13.70 6.30
N ILE A 20 24.70 12.98 6.62
CA ILE A 20 26.07 13.46 6.58
C ILE A 20 26.93 12.44 5.82
N ALA A 21 27.84 12.91 4.97
CA ALA A 21 28.79 12.03 4.29
C ALA A 21 29.84 11.53 5.29
N GLU A 22 30.26 10.27 5.18
CA GLU A 22 31.29 9.67 6.04
C GLU A 22 32.59 10.49 6.04
N SER A 23 32.99 11.01 4.87
CA SER A 23 34.16 11.87 4.71
C SER A 23 34.10 13.18 5.51
N ARG A 24 32.94 13.54 6.08
CA ARG A 24 32.75 14.73 6.92
C ARG A 24 32.91 14.43 8.41
N ILE A 25 33.03 13.17 8.80
CA ILE A 25 33.35 12.75 10.16
C ILE A 25 34.86 12.72 10.28
N LEU A 26 35.42 13.60 11.10
CA LEU A 26 36.87 13.77 11.26
C LEU A 26 37.43 12.82 12.31
N LYS A 27 36.72 12.61 13.41
CA LYS A 27 37.14 11.74 14.51
C LYS A 27 35.94 11.20 15.27
N TYR A 28 36.08 9.98 15.77
CA TYR A 28 35.12 9.33 16.65
C TYR A 28 35.86 8.48 17.68
N ASP A 29 35.57 8.69 18.97
CA ASP A 29 36.24 7.99 20.08
C ASP A 29 35.27 7.11 20.90
N GLY A 30 34.04 6.91 20.44
CA GLY A 30 33.00 6.16 21.15
C GLY A 30 32.10 7.01 22.05
N LYS A 31 32.52 8.22 22.44
CA LYS A 31 31.74 9.14 23.29
C LYS A 31 31.42 10.45 22.59
N LYS A 32 32.34 10.93 21.75
CA LYS A 32 32.22 12.17 21.01
C LYS A 32 32.54 11.98 19.53
N VAL A 33 31.87 12.78 18.72
CA VAL A 33 32.03 12.83 17.27
C VAL A 33 32.49 14.23 16.90
N VAL A 34 33.63 14.32 16.21
CA VAL A 34 34.10 15.55 15.58
C VAL A 34 33.74 15.46 14.10
N PHE A 35 32.97 16.40 13.59
CA PHE A 35 32.55 16.44 12.20
C PHE A 35 32.53 17.88 11.70
N TYR A 36 32.53 18.05 10.38
CA TYR A 36 32.38 19.37 9.78
C TYR A 36 31.17 19.43 8.84
N TYR A 37 30.59 20.62 8.76
CA TYR A 37 29.57 20.92 7.77
C TYR A 37 29.81 22.29 7.16
N GLU A 38 29.24 22.50 6.00
CA GLU A 38 29.26 23.80 5.32
C GLU A 38 27.97 24.51 5.71
N ARG A 39 28.11 25.64 6.40
CA ARG A 39 26.99 26.45 6.83
C ARG A 39 26.32 27.05 5.59
N HIS A 40 24.98 26.95 5.50
CA HIS A 40 24.27 27.29 4.27
C HIS A 40 24.19 28.80 4.01
N GLU A 41 24.24 29.62 5.07
CA GLU A 41 24.14 31.07 5.02
C GLU A 41 25.36 31.71 4.34
N ASP A 42 26.56 31.24 4.66
CA ASP A 42 27.83 31.87 4.30
C ASP A 42 28.83 30.92 3.62
N ARG A 43 28.47 29.63 3.46
CA ARG A 43 29.32 28.55 2.90
C ARG A 43 30.62 28.32 3.66
N VAL A 44 30.67 28.73 4.92
CA VAL A 44 31.86 28.53 5.75
C VAL A 44 31.89 27.10 6.28
N ARG A 45 33.08 26.50 6.26
CA ARG A 45 33.34 25.21 6.91
C ARG A 45 33.34 25.42 8.43
N VAL A 46 32.39 24.80 9.10
CA VAL A 46 32.28 24.78 10.55
C VAL A 46 32.60 23.37 11.04
N GLU A 47 33.51 23.28 12.00
CA GLU A 47 33.83 22.03 12.69
C GLU A 47 33.16 22.04 14.06
N GLU A 48 32.46 20.96 14.41
CA GLU A 48 31.71 20.83 15.66
C GLU A 48 32.08 19.50 16.32
N GLU A 49 32.26 19.52 17.62
CA GLU A 49 32.43 18.33 18.46
C GLU A 49 31.19 18.16 19.32
N LEU A 50 30.54 17.00 19.24
CA LEU A 50 29.34 16.68 19.99
C LEU A 50 29.48 15.34 20.70
N ASP A 51 28.76 15.20 21.82
CA ASP A 51 28.46 13.88 22.38
C ASP A 51 27.69 13.03 21.36
N VAL A 52 27.96 11.72 21.34
CA VAL A 52 27.38 10.76 20.40
C VAL A 52 25.86 10.78 20.40
N LEU A 53 25.22 10.89 21.57
CA LEU A 53 23.76 10.89 21.65
C LEU A 53 23.17 12.14 21.00
N ASN A 54 23.82 13.30 21.20
CA ASN A 54 23.42 14.55 20.56
C ASN A 54 23.62 14.50 19.04
N PHE A 55 24.72 13.91 18.59
CA PHE A 55 24.97 13.69 17.16
C PHE A 55 23.92 12.79 16.51
N ILE A 56 23.59 11.65 17.13
CA ILE A 56 22.52 10.74 16.69
C ILE A 56 21.18 11.48 16.66
N GLY A 57 20.87 12.27 17.69
CA GLY A 57 19.65 13.08 17.75
C GLY A 57 19.54 14.09 16.59
N LYS A 58 20.66 14.70 16.16
CA LYS A 58 20.69 15.55 14.96
C LYS A 58 20.43 14.73 13.68
N ILE A 59 21.04 13.55 13.54
CA ILE A 59 20.85 12.68 12.36
C ILE A 59 19.40 12.16 12.24
N ILE A 60 18.78 11.75 13.34
CA ILE A 60 17.43 11.15 13.32
C ILE A 60 16.40 12.09 12.67
N ARG A 61 16.55 13.42 12.82
CA ARG A 61 15.65 14.42 12.20
C ARG A 61 15.64 14.36 10.68
N HIS A 62 16.68 13.79 10.07
CA HIS A 62 16.77 13.61 8.62
C HIS A 62 16.16 12.29 8.14
N ILE A 63 15.76 11.39 9.05
CA ILE A 63 15.06 10.16 8.69
C ILE A 63 13.64 10.53 8.26
N PRO A 64 13.25 10.21 7.01
CA PRO A 64 11.93 10.56 6.52
C PRO A 64 10.85 9.75 7.25
N GLU A 65 9.67 10.35 7.41
CA GLU A 65 8.51 9.69 8.01
C GLU A 65 8.10 8.42 7.25
N LYS A 66 7.36 7.54 7.95
CA LYS A 66 6.82 6.33 7.36
C LYS A 66 5.98 6.68 6.13
N ASN A 67 6.29 6.02 5.01
CA ASN A 67 5.67 6.22 3.69
C ASN A 67 6.05 7.51 2.95
N PHE A 68 6.91 8.38 3.49
CA PHE A 68 7.41 9.54 2.77
C PHE A 68 8.21 9.09 1.53
N LYS A 69 7.81 9.58 0.36
CA LYS A 69 8.43 9.22 -0.91
C LYS A 69 9.57 10.17 -1.21
N MET A 70 10.81 9.74 -0.93
CA MET A 70 12.03 10.51 -1.26
C MET A 70 12.19 10.69 -2.77
N ILE A 71 11.84 9.68 -3.57
CA ILE A 71 11.87 9.75 -5.04
C ILE A 71 10.46 10.07 -5.55
N ARG A 72 10.25 11.30 -6.04
CA ARG A 72 8.95 11.77 -6.54
C ARG A 72 8.81 11.72 -8.06
N TYR A 73 9.92 11.81 -8.79
CA TYR A 73 9.91 12.00 -10.25
C TYR A 73 10.41 10.80 -11.06
N TYR A 74 10.80 9.71 -10.40
CA TYR A 74 11.35 8.52 -11.06
C TYR A 74 10.76 7.22 -10.51
N GLY A 75 10.82 6.16 -11.33
CA GLY A 75 10.33 4.84 -10.95
C GLY A 75 8.81 4.76 -10.84
N ILE A 76 8.34 3.81 -10.03
CA ILE A 76 6.91 3.47 -9.85
C ILE A 76 6.11 4.66 -9.27
N TYR A 77 6.77 5.53 -8.48
CA TYR A 77 6.13 6.67 -7.81
C TYR A 77 6.08 7.94 -8.68
N ALA A 78 6.65 7.94 -9.90
CA ALA A 78 6.60 9.10 -10.79
C ALA A 78 5.20 9.35 -11.36
N LYS A 79 4.71 10.59 -11.26
CA LYS A 79 3.45 11.00 -11.90
C LYS A 79 3.63 11.03 -13.43
N ASN A 80 2.74 10.35 -14.16
CA ASN A 80 2.65 10.30 -15.62
C ASN A 80 3.95 10.00 -16.41
N THR A 81 4.37 8.74 -16.43
CA THR A 81 5.29 8.24 -17.47
C THR A 81 4.60 7.20 -18.35
N LYS A 82 4.77 7.32 -19.68
CA LYS A 82 4.25 6.39 -20.70
C LYS A 82 4.73 4.93 -20.52
N HIS A 83 5.66 4.67 -19.59
CA HIS A 83 6.29 3.37 -19.35
C HIS A 83 5.89 2.69 -18.03
N LYS A 84 4.83 3.15 -17.34
CA LYS A 84 4.34 2.57 -16.07
C LYS A 84 4.21 1.03 -16.09
N ASN A 85 3.90 0.45 -17.25
CA ASN A 85 3.63 -0.99 -17.36
C ASN A 85 4.88 -1.88 -17.43
N LYS A 86 6.09 -1.33 -17.53
CA LYS A 86 7.32 -2.14 -17.63
C LYS A 86 7.88 -2.60 -16.28
N PHE A 87 7.52 -1.95 -15.17
CA PHE A 87 7.99 -2.34 -13.83
C PHE A 87 7.36 -3.64 -13.33
N PHE A 88 6.15 -3.99 -13.77
CA PHE A 88 5.49 -5.25 -13.41
C PHE A 88 6.25 -6.48 -13.92
N LYS A 89 7.15 -6.32 -14.92
CA LYS A 89 8.00 -7.41 -15.42
C LYS A 89 9.16 -7.79 -14.48
N LEU A 90 9.37 -7.06 -13.39
CA LEU A 90 10.40 -7.40 -12.39
C LEU A 90 9.93 -8.43 -11.36
N ILE A 91 8.62 -8.68 -11.27
CA ILE A 91 8.08 -9.73 -10.41
C ILE A 91 8.00 -10.98 -11.28
N ASP A 92 8.70 -12.03 -10.87
CA ASP A 92 8.60 -13.34 -11.51
C ASP A 92 7.12 -13.77 -11.62
N GLU A 93 6.74 -14.28 -12.79
CA GLU A 93 5.35 -14.59 -13.10
C GLU A 93 4.78 -15.62 -12.12
N LYS A 94 5.59 -16.57 -11.64
CA LYS A 94 5.19 -17.55 -10.62
C LYS A 94 4.92 -16.87 -9.28
N VAL A 95 5.73 -15.88 -8.90
CA VAL A 95 5.52 -15.10 -7.66
C VAL A 95 4.25 -14.27 -7.75
N ALA A 96 3.97 -13.66 -8.91
CA ALA A 96 2.75 -12.91 -9.15
C ALA A 96 1.50 -13.82 -9.10
N GLU A 97 1.56 -14.99 -9.73
CA GLU A 97 0.49 -15.98 -9.72
C GLU A 97 0.24 -16.52 -8.31
N PHE A 98 1.30 -16.86 -7.56
CA PHE A 98 1.21 -17.28 -6.16
C PHE A 98 0.52 -16.21 -5.30
N LYS A 99 0.94 -14.94 -5.42
CA LYS A 99 0.29 -13.83 -4.70
C LYS A 99 -1.18 -13.67 -5.07
N LYS A 100 -1.57 -13.89 -6.32
CA LYS A 100 -2.99 -13.88 -6.73
C LYS A 100 -3.76 -15.01 -6.04
N LYS A 101 -3.24 -16.24 -6.03
CA LYS A 101 -3.85 -17.39 -5.35
C LYS A 101 -4.01 -17.15 -3.84
N MET A 102 -3.03 -16.49 -3.22
CA MET A 102 -3.04 -16.12 -1.79
C MET A 102 -4.02 -15.00 -1.41
N LYS A 103 -4.55 -14.22 -2.36
CA LYS A 103 -5.60 -13.23 -2.06
C LYS A 103 -6.94 -13.88 -1.72
N ILE A 104 -7.16 -15.10 -2.20
CA ILE A 104 -8.41 -15.83 -1.96
C ILE A 104 -8.39 -16.36 -0.53
N TRP A 105 -9.39 -15.96 0.27
CA TRP A 105 -9.48 -16.35 1.68
C TRP A 105 -9.51 -17.87 1.87
N GLN A 106 -10.21 -18.59 0.99
CA GLN A 106 -10.27 -20.05 0.99
C GLN A 106 -8.89 -20.70 0.89
N THR A 107 -8.05 -20.22 -0.04
CA THR A 107 -6.68 -20.72 -0.23
C THR A 107 -5.83 -20.51 1.02
N ARG A 108 -5.99 -19.35 1.68
CA ARG A 108 -5.26 -19.06 2.93
C ARG A 108 -5.62 -20.03 4.04
N ILE A 109 -6.92 -20.27 4.25
CA ILE A 109 -7.39 -21.22 5.28
C ILE A 109 -6.92 -22.64 4.95
N LEU A 110 -7.01 -23.06 3.69
CA LEU A 110 -6.54 -24.38 3.25
C LEU A 110 -5.04 -24.57 3.50
N LEU A 111 -4.22 -23.55 3.21
CA LEU A 111 -2.77 -23.62 3.43
C LEU A 111 -2.39 -23.60 4.92
N THR A 112 -3.07 -22.80 5.74
CA THR A 112 -2.75 -22.69 7.17
C THR A 112 -3.22 -23.89 7.96
N PHE A 113 -4.41 -24.42 7.65
CA PHE A 113 -5.07 -25.45 8.48
C PHE A 113 -5.21 -26.81 7.80
N GLY A 114 -4.91 -26.93 6.50
CA GLY A 114 -5.09 -28.17 5.73
C GLY A 114 -6.56 -28.51 5.43
N VAL A 115 -7.51 -27.67 5.84
CA VAL A 115 -8.94 -27.91 5.70
C VAL A 115 -9.55 -26.94 4.69
N ASN A 116 -10.35 -27.47 3.76
CA ASN A 116 -11.10 -26.64 2.82
C ASN A 116 -12.39 -26.14 3.50
N PRO A 117 -12.53 -24.82 3.78
CA PRO A 117 -13.68 -24.28 4.51
C PRO A 117 -15.00 -24.35 3.74
N LEU A 118 -14.96 -24.66 2.44
CA LEU A 118 -16.15 -24.86 1.61
C LEU A 118 -16.58 -26.33 1.53
N ASN A 119 -15.89 -27.26 2.17
CA ASN A 119 -16.32 -28.66 2.21
C ASN A 119 -17.06 -28.91 3.52
N CYS A 120 -18.20 -29.59 3.44
CA CYS A 120 -18.96 -29.98 4.62
C CYS A 120 -18.14 -30.99 5.45
N PRO A 121 -17.96 -30.76 6.76
CA PRO A 121 -17.19 -31.66 7.62
C PRO A 121 -17.84 -33.05 7.78
N SER A 122 -19.17 -33.15 7.62
CA SER A 122 -19.90 -34.42 7.77
C SER A 122 -19.95 -35.25 6.49
N CYS A 123 -20.13 -34.63 5.33
CA CYS A 123 -20.38 -35.36 4.07
C CYS A 123 -19.38 -35.08 2.94
N GLY A 124 -18.41 -34.18 3.14
CA GLY A 124 -17.38 -33.85 2.17
C GLY A 124 -17.85 -33.07 0.93
N ARG A 125 -19.15 -32.83 0.76
CA ARG A 125 -19.69 -32.08 -0.38
C ARG A 125 -19.39 -30.58 -0.29
N LYS A 126 -19.26 -29.94 -1.45
CA LYS A 126 -19.04 -28.50 -1.55
C LYS A 126 -20.28 -27.72 -1.11
N MET A 127 -20.12 -26.91 -0.06
CA MET A 127 -21.13 -26.02 0.48
C MET A 127 -21.42 -24.89 -0.51
N ARG A 128 -22.68 -24.48 -0.58
CA ARG A 128 -23.13 -23.32 -1.36
C ARG A 128 -23.58 -22.24 -0.41
N PHE A 129 -23.37 -20.99 -0.83
CA PHE A 129 -23.92 -19.85 -0.12
C PHE A 129 -25.44 -19.95 -0.09
N ASN A 130 -26.04 -19.82 1.10
CA ASN A 130 -27.49 -19.84 1.28
C ASN A 130 -28.00 -18.44 1.61
N ASP A 131 -27.49 -17.85 2.69
CA ASP A 131 -27.95 -16.57 3.20
C ASP A 131 -26.94 -15.93 4.17
N ILE A 132 -27.10 -14.63 4.41
CA ILE A 132 -26.44 -13.90 5.50
C ILE A 132 -27.52 -13.55 6.51
N VAL A 133 -27.35 -14.01 7.76
CA VAL A 133 -28.25 -13.69 8.86
C VAL A 133 -27.56 -12.68 9.77
N TYR A 134 -28.21 -11.54 10.01
CA TYR A 134 -27.71 -10.47 10.86
C TYR A 134 -28.72 -10.18 11.98
N TYR A 135 -28.33 -10.36 13.25
CA TYR A 135 -29.22 -10.27 14.42
C TYR A 135 -30.52 -11.09 14.28
N GLY A 136 -30.43 -12.30 13.72
CA GLY A 136 -31.59 -13.17 13.53
C GLY A 136 -32.44 -12.83 12.29
N VAL A 137 -32.10 -11.78 11.55
CA VAL A 137 -32.83 -11.38 10.33
C VAL A 137 -32.08 -11.89 9.09
N SER A 138 -32.79 -12.63 8.25
CA SER A 138 -32.31 -13.05 6.92
C SER A 138 -32.21 -11.84 5.97
N VAL A 139 -31.02 -11.62 5.41
CA VAL A 139 -30.84 -10.60 4.37
C VAL A 139 -31.62 -10.96 3.11
N LYS A 140 -31.69 -12.25 2.76
CA LYS A 140 -32.47 -12.74 1.62
C LYS A 140 -33.97 -12.43 1.77
N GLU A 141 -34.54 -12.61 2.95
CA GLU A 141 -35.95 -12.28 3.21
C GLU A 141 -36.19 -10.78 3.11
N LYS A 142 -35.33 -9.98 3.74
CA LYS A 142 -35.41 -8.51 3.67
C LYS A 142 -35.35 -7.98 2.23
N LEU A 143 -34.48 -8.55 1.40
CA LEU A 143 -34.40 -8.19 -0.02
C LEU A 143 -35.66 -8.58 -0.79
N LYS A 144 -36.25 -9.75 -0.50
CA LYS A 144 -37.52 -10.16 -1.11
C LYS A 144 -38.64 -9.18 -0.78
N GLU A 145 -38.77 -8.80 0.49
CA GLU A 145 -39.77 -7.82 0.93
C GLU A 145 -39.58 -6.48 0.22
N GLN A 146 -38.34 -5.98 0.12
CA GLN A 146 -38.05 -4.74 -0.61
C GLN A 146 -38.44 -4.80 -2.08
N ILE A 147 -38.17 -5.93 -2.75
CA ILE A 147 -38.57 -6.14 -4.15
C ILE A 147 -40.09 -6.16 -4.27
N PHE A 148 -40.78 -6.82 -3.35
CA PHE A 148 -42.24 -6.91 -3.36
C PHE A 148 -42.88 -5.52 -3.20
N ILE A 149 -42.45 -4.76 -2.20
CA ILE A 149 -42.89 -3.38 -1.95
C ILE A 149 -42.59 -2.48 -3.15
N SER A 150 -41.41 -2.64 -3.78
CA SER A 150 -41.05 -1.86 -4.97
C SER A 150 -41.93 -2.20 -6.17
N ASN A 151 -42.36 -3.45 -6.31
CA ASN A 151 -43.21 -3.87 -7.42
C ASN A 151 -44.65 -3.42 -7.21
N GLU A 152 -45.18 -3.50 -5.99
CA GLU A 152 -46.51 -2.97 -5.65
C GLU A 152 -46.62 -1.48 -5.99
N LYS A 153 -45.65 -0.67 -5.55
CA LYS A 153 -45.63 0.76 -5.89
C LYS A 153 -45.61 1.03 -7.39
N LYS A 154 -44.85 0.23 -8.17
CA LYS A 154 -44.83 0.35 -9.64
C LYS A 154 -46.18 0.00 -10.25
N ILE A 155 -46.87 -1.02 -9.72
CA ILE A 155 -48.20 -1.43 -10.18
C ILE A 155 -49.22 -0.34 -9.87
N GLU A 156 -49.21 0.21 -8.66
CA GLU A 156 -50.08 1.32 -8.27
C GLU A 156 -49.89 2.54 -9.18
N GLN A 157 -48.63 2.88 -9.48
CA GLN A 157 -48.29 3.97 -10.38
C GLN A 157 -48.77 3.71 -11.81
N LEU A 158 -48.60 2.48 -12.33
CA LEU A 158 -49.13 2.07 -13.63
C LEU A 158 -50.66 2.15 -13.71
N ILE A 159 -51.37 1.76 -12.63
CA ILE A 159 -52.84 1.87 -12.55
C ILE A 159 -53.28 3.33 -12.57
N HIS A 160 -52.61 4.19 -11.81
CA HIS A 160 -52.86 5.62 -11.81
C HIS A 160 -52.66 6.22 -13.19
N ASP A 161 -51.52 5.95 -13.82
CA ASP A 161 -51.18 6.47 -15.16
C ASP A 161 -52.20 5.99 -16.21
N TYR A 162 -52.61 4.72 -16.16
CA TYR A 162 -53.67 4.19 -17.03
C TYR A 162 -55.03 4.87 -16.80
N GLY A 163 -55.34 5.25 -15.56
CA GLY A 163 -56.54 6.00 -15.22
C GLY A 163 -56.53 7.46 -15.68
N VAL A 164 -55.36 8.08 -15.84
CA VAL A 164 -55.19 9.46 -16.35
C VAL A 164 -55.20 9.54 -17.88
N ILE A 165 -54.75 8.48 -18.56
CA ILE A 165 -54.70 8.41 -20.04
C ILE A 165 -56.10 8.16 -20.65
N LYS A 166 -57.03 7.64 -19.86
CA LYS A 166 -58.39 7.30 -20.26
C LYS A 166 -59.35 8.47 -20.02
#